data_AF-A0A556VWB3-F1
#
_entry.id   AF-A0A556VWB3-F1
#
_cell.length_a   1.000
_cell.length_b   1.000
_cell.length_c   1.000
_cell.angle_alpha   90.00
_cell.angle_beta   90.00
_cell.angle_gamma   90.00
#
_symmetry.space_group_name_H-M   'P 1'
#
loop_
_entity.id
_entity.type
_entity.pdbx_description
1 polymer ?
#
loop_
_entity_poly.entity_id
_entity_poly.type
_entity_poly.pdbx_seq_one_letter_code
_entity_poly.pdbx_strand_id
1 'polypeptide(L)'
;MVGQLDSPGLREVRAVGFSPQCDVTQTDMSGGCEKTRRDTSNFDKEFTKMAVELTPTDKLFIMNLDQNEFQGFSYTNPEFVIQV
;
A
#
# COMPACT_ATOMS: atom_id res chain seq x y z
N MET A 1 -28.66 37.94 17.52
CA MET A 1 -28.60 37.07 16.33
C MET A 1 -27.21 36.44 16.33
N VAL A 2 -27.05 35.32 17.04
CA VAL A 2 -25.78 34.59 17.03
C VAL A 2 -25.92 33.56 15.92
N GLY A 3 -25.33 33.87 14.76
CA GLY A 3 -25.23 32.93 13.66
C GLY A 3 -24.17 31.89 14.00
N GLN A 4 -24.61 30.74 14.50
CA GLN A 4 -23.76 29.56 14.62
C GLN A 4 -23.42 29.10 13.19
N LEU A 5 -22.21 29.37 12.74
CA LEU A 5 -21.65 28.78 11.52
C LEU A 5 -21.37 27.31 11.82
N ASP A 6 -22.36 26.45 11.57
CA ASP A 6 -22.17 25.00 11.55
C ASP A 6 -21.26 24.67 10.35
N SER A 7 -19.97 24.49 10.65
CA SER A 7 -18.96 24.16 9.65
C SER A 7 -19.12 22.68 9.27
N PRO A 8 -19.31 22.35 7.98
CA PRO A 8 -19.55 20.99 7.57
C PRO A 8 -18.26 20.18 7.69
N GLY A 9 -18.33 19.11 8.48
CA GLY A 9 -17.55 17.89 8.29
C GLY A 9 -16.04 18.09 8.25
N LEU A 10 -15.42 18.21 9.42
CA LEU A 10 -14.12 17.56 9.59
C LEU A 10 -14.35 16.07 9.30
N ARG A 11 -14.09 15.65 8.06
CA ARG A 11 -13.78 14.26 7.78
C ARG A 11 -12.56 13.98 8.63
N GLU A 12 -12.80 13.27 9.72
CA GLU A 12 -11.76 12.68 10.56
C GLU A 12 -10.77 12.03 9.60
N VAL A 13 -9.61 12.66 9.45
CA VAL A 13 -8.43 11.99 8.95
C VAL A 13 -8.20 10.89 9.98
N ARG A 14 -8.77 9.71 9.73
CA ARG A 14 -8.36 8.51 10.42
C ARG A 14 -6.87 8.41 10.13
N ALA A 15 -6.06 8.84 11.09
CA ALA A 15 -4.69 8.42 11.18
C ALA A 15 -4.75 6.92 10.94
N VAL A 16 -4.03 6.43 9.94
CA VAL A 16 -3.90 4.99 9.69
C VAL A 16 -3.40 4.44 11.01
N GLY A 17 -4.34 3.86 11.77
CA GLY A 17 -4.10 3.51 13.16
C GLY A 17 -2.96 2.54 13.15
N PHE A 18 -1.90 2.87 13.88
CA PHE A 18 -0.97 1.87 14.37
C PHE A 18 -1.83 0.75 14.95
N SER A 19 -1.90 -0.39 14.27
CA SER A 19 -2.49 -1.58 14.86
C SER A 19 -1.62 -1.91 16.07
N PRO A 20 -2.15 -1.94 17.31
CA PRO A 20 -1.35 -2.15 18.51
C PRO A 20 -0.94 -3.63 18.68
N GLN A 21 -1.04 -4.44 17.63
CA GLN A 21 -0.77 -5.89 17.72
C GLN A 21 0.70 -6.26 17.61
N CYS A 22 1.60 -5.28 17.59
CA CYS A 22 2.99 -5.50 17.97
C CYS A 22 3.42 -4.32 18.86
N ASP A 23 3.08 -4.38 20.13
CA ASP A 23 3.61 -3.48 21.15
C ASP A 23 5.13 -3.74 21.25
N VAL A 24 5.95 -2.93 20.57
CA VAL A 24 7.44 -3.04 20.60
C VAL A 24 8.01 -2.40 21.88
N THR A 25 7.20 -2.34 22.95
CA THR A 25 7.59 -1.74 24.23
C THR A 25 7.43 -2.69 25.40
N GLN A 26 7.89 -3.94 25.28
CA GLN A 26 8.48 -4.62 26.44
C GLN A 26 9.39 -5.77 26.03
N THR A 27 10.64 -5.68 26.47
CA THR A 27 11.59 -6.78 26.53
C THR A 27 11.06 -7.86 27.47
N ASP A 28 10.35 -8.84 26.92
CA ASP A 28 10.25 -10.17 27.53
C ASP A 28 11.04 -11.17 26.66
N MET A 29 12.00 -11.83 27.30
CA MET A 29 13.00 -12.70 26.69
C MET A 29 12.46 -14.12 26.41
N SER A 30 11.30 -14.27 25.78
CA SER A 30 10.90 -15.55 25.19
C SER A 30 9.76 -15.40 24.17
N GLY A 31 10.09 -15.51 22.88
CA GLY A 31 9.11 -15.57 21.79
C GLY A 31 9.12 -14.32 20.92
N GLY A 32 10.22 -14.08 20.21
CA GLY A 32 10.23 -13.08 19.13
C GLY A 32 9.11 -13.41 18.16
N CYS A 33 8.15 -12.49 18.01
CA CYS A 33 7.23 -12.52 16.88
C CYS A 33 8.06 -12.18 15.64
N GLU A 34 8.76 -13.19 15.11
CA GLU A 34 9.44 -13.08 13.83
C GLU A 34 8.36 -12.94 12.77
N LYS A 35 8.04 -11.67 12.48
CA LYS A 35 7.22 -11.32 11.32
C LYS A 35 7.85 -12.00 10.13
N THR A 36 7.13 -12.95 9.57
CA THR A 36 7.58 -13.70 8.40
C THR A 36 7.77 -12.70 7.25
N ARG A 37 8.64 -13.02 6.27
CA ARG A 37 8.82 -12.20 5.06
C ARG A 37 7.53 -11.89 4.28
N ARG A 38 6.43 -12.58 4.61
CA ARG A 38 5.08 -12.44 4.03
C ARG A 38 4.07 -11.84 5.00
N ASP A 39 4.50 -11.25 6.11
CA ASP A 39 3.60 -10.61 7.07
C ASP A 39 2.90 -9.41 6.43
N THR A 40 1.57 -9.42 6.46
CA THR A 40 0.73 -8.36 5.91
C THR A 40 -0.06 -7.61 6.98
N SER A 41 0.35 -7.72 8.25
CA SER A 41 -0.37 -7.16 9.40
C SER A 41 -0.63 -5.66 9.34
N ASN A 42 0.20 -4.91 8.61
CA ASN A 42 0.07 -3.46 8.42
C ASN A 42 -0.82 -3.07 7.23
N PHE A 43 -1.36 -4.03 6.48
CA PHE A 43 -2.23 -3.79 5.32
C PHE A 43 -3.69 -4.11 5.67
N ASP A 44 -4.63 -3.40 5.05
CA ASP A 44 -6.05 -3.76 5.16
C ASP A 44 -6.27 -5.17 4.58
N LYS A 45 -7.00 -5.99 5.34
CA LYS A 45 -7.28 -7.38 4.97
C LYS A 45 -8.03 -7.47 3.65
N GLU A 46 -8.83 -6.46 3.30
CA GLU A 46 -9.54 -6.42 2.03
C GLU A 46 -8.58 -6.44 0.83
N PHE A 47 -7.41 -5.81 0.91
CA PHE A 47 -6.39 -5.91 -0.15
C PHE A 47 -5.69 -7.26 -0.18
N THR A 48 -5.42 -7.86 0.99
CA THR A 48 -4.69 -9.13 1.09
C THR A 48 -5.53 -10.36 0.73
N LYS A 49 -6.86 -10.24 0.76
CA LYS A 49 -7.80 -11.30 0.37
C LYS A 49 -8.11 -11.32 -1.12
N MET A 50 -7.93 -10.20 -1.80
CA MET A 50 -8.16 -10.12 -3.25
C MET A 50 -7.17 -11.02 -3.99
N ALA A 51 -7.62 -11.61 -5.10
CA ALA A 51 -6.75 -12.38 -5.96
C ALA A 51 -5.66 -11.47 -6.57
N VAL A 52 -4.43 -11.98 -6.67
CA VAL A 52 -3.30 -11.26 -7.28
C VAL A 52 -3.41 -11.37 -8.79
N GLU A 53 -4.29 -10.57 -9.37
CA GLU A 53 -4.58 -10.58 -10.81
C GLU A 53 -4.51 -9.16 -11.38
N LEU A 54 -4.12 -9.08 -12.65
CA LEU A 54 -4.15 -7.83 -13.40
C LEU A 54 -5.55 -7.61 -13.95
N THR A 55 -6.07 -6.39 -13.83
CA THR A 55 -7.33 -6.02 -14.45
C THR A 55 -7.25 -6.25 -15.96
N PRO A 56 -8.17 -7.02 -16.56
CA PRO A 56 -8.20 -7.20 -18.00
C PRO A 56 -8.30 -5.85 -18.70
N THR A 57 -7.39 -5.61 -19.65
CA THR A 57 -7.36 -4.35 -20.41
C THR A 57 -7.89 -4.59 -21.82
N ASP A 58 -8.68 -3.65 -22.34
CA ASP A 58 -9.20 -3.71 -23.70
C ASP A 58 -8.10 -3.40 -24.72
N LYS A 59 -7.90 -4.32 -25.67
CA LYS A 59 -6.87 -4.22 -26.72
C LYS A 59 -7.07 -2.99 -27.59
N LEU A 60 -8.32 -2.59 -27.85
CA LEU A 60 -8.61 -1.40 -28.64
C LEU A 60 -8.16 -0.13 -27.91
N PHE A 61 -8.33 -0.07 -26.60
CA PHE A 61 -7.84 1.05 -25.80
C PHE A 61 -6.32 1.09 -25.80
N ILE A 62 -5.65 -0.05 -25.61
CA ILE A 62 -4.18 -0.13 -25.62
C ILE A 62 -3.58 0.32 -26.96
N MET A 63 -4.20 -0.09 -28.08
CA MET A 63 -3.71 0.24 -29.42
C MET A 63 -3.82 1.72 -29.77
N ASN A 64 -4.73 2.45 -29.12
CA ASN A 64 -4.93 3.88 -29.35
C ASN A 64 -4.07 4.77 -28.44
N LEU A 65 -3.22 4.18 -27.59
CA LEU A 65 -2.26 4.93 -26.77
C LEU A 65 -1.02 5.30 -27.59
N ASP A 66 -0.51 6.52 -27.42
CA ASP A 66 0.79 6.90 -27.96
C ASP A 66 1.90 6.26 -27.12
N GLN A 67 2.61 5.29 -27.72
CA GLN A 67 3.69 4.60 -27.02
C GLN A 67 4.93 5.47 -26.83
N ASN A 68 5.06 6.58 -27.56
CA ASN A 68 6.22 7.46 -27.40
C ASN A 68 6.21 8.21 -26.06
N GLU A 69 5.05 8.37 -25.43
CA GLU A 69 4.92 8.98 -24.10
C GLU A 69 5.68 8.18 -23.02
N PHE A 70 5.91 6.89 -23.24
CA PHE A 70 6.60 6.00 -22.32
C PHE A 70 8.07 5.75 -22.69
N GLN A 71 8.64 6.52 -23.64
CA GLN A 71 10.07 6.41 -23.94
C GLN A 71 10.92 6.76 -22.72
N GLY A 72 11.93 5.93 -22.44
CA GLY A 72 12.78 6.09 -21.27
C GLY A 72 12.16 5.60 -19.96
N PHE A 73 10.98 4.97 -19.98
CA PHE A 73 10.36 4.39 -18.78
C PHE A 73 11.13 3.19 -18.22
N SER A 74 11.76 2.40 -19.09
CA SER A 74 12.51 1.20 -18.68
C SER A 74 13.73 1.57 -17.84
N TYR A 75 13.73 1.13 -16.59
CA TYR A 75 14.84 1.24 -15.66
C TYR A 75 15.09 -0.10 -14.97
N THR A 76 16.36 -0.44 -14.78
CA THR A 76 16.78 -1.56 -13.94
C THR A 76 17.92 -1.06 -13.06
N ASN A 77 17.85 -1.34 -11.76
CA ASN A 77 18.90 -0.93 -10.84
C ASN A 77 20.21 -1.67 -11.20
N PRO A 78 21.30 -0.96 -11.57
CA PRO A 78 22.57 -1.60 -11.94
C PRO A 78 23.23 -2.35 -10.78
N GLU A 79 22.92 -1.99 -9.53
CA GLU A 79 23.42 -2.66 -8.33
C GLU A 79 22.65 -3.95 -7.99
N PHE A 80 21.63 -4.30 -8.78
CA PHE A 80 20.84 -5.50 -8.57
C PHE A 80 21.60 -6.75 -9.04
N VAL A 81 22.44 -7.30 -8.16
CA VAL A 81 23.17 -8.55 -8.40
C VAL A 81 22.28 -9.74 -8.03
N ILE A 82 21.82 -10.49 -9.04
CA ILE A 82 21.13 -11.76 -8.83
C ILE A 82 22.18 -12.80 -8.45
N GLN A 83 22.18 -13.25 -7.20
CA GLN A 83 22.92 -14.44 -6.81
C GLN A 83 22.18 -15.65 -7.40
N VAL A 84 22.78 -16.30 -8.38
CA VAL A 84 22.31 -17.55 -9.00
C VAL A 84 22.85 -18.76 -8.26
#